data_AF-A0A0E3NMD8-F1
#
_entry.id   AF-A0A0E3NMD8-F1
#
_cell.length_a   1.000
_cell.length_b   1.000
_cell.length_c   1.000
_cell.angle_alpha   90.00
_cell.angle_beta   90.00
_cell.angle_gamma   90.00
#
_symmetry.space_group_name_H-M   'P 1'
#
loop_
_entity.id
_entity.type
_entity.pdbx_description
1 polymer ?
#
loop_
_entity_poly.entity_id
_entity_poly.type
_entity_poly.pdbx_seq_one_letter_code
_entity_poly.pdbx_strand_id
1 'polypeptide(L)'
;MDKQKTKNLVREFNNYIEMNRDYQAYSDFKEGVNKGLDIAKYTFEENAGKFSLPLDEEWTVRIRSLQDEFNQLLDGIVLPKKPNCSEERLDGVYSGFEISKKIFGEFIKESFPLEDS
;
A
#
# COMPACT_ATOMS: atom_id res chain seq x y z
N MET A 1 -11.79 -10.80 -10.31
CA MET A 1 -12.24 -10.69 -8.91
C MET A 1 -13.67 -10.13 -8.85
N ASP A 2 -14.51 -10.55 -7.91
CA ASP A 2 -15.85 -9.99 -7.73
C ASP A 2 -15.76 -8.51 -7.31
N LYS A 3 -16.64 -7.64 -7.83
CA LYS A 3 -16.68 -6.20 -7.47
C LYS A 3 -16.88 -5.99 -5.97
N GLN A 4 -17.68 -6.83 -5.30
CA GLN A 4 -17.90 -6.75 -3.86
C GLN A 4 -16.66 -7.19 -3.07
N LYS A 5 -15.96 -8.26 -3.52
CA LYS A 5 -14.69 -8.69 -2.92
C LYS A 5 -13.62 -7.61 -3.05
N THR A 6 -13.52 -6.99 -4.22
CA THR A 6 -12.58 -5.87 -4.48
C THR A 6 -12.83 -4.70 -3.55
N LYS A 7 -14.10 -4.28 -3.38
CA LYS A 7 -14.47 -3.21 -2.45
C LYS A 7 -14.14 -3.54 -1.00
N ASN A 8 -14.34 -4.79 -0.58
CA ASN A 8 -14.01 -5.23 0.77
C ASN A 8 -12.49 -5.16 1.01
N LEU A 9 -11.68 -5.65 0.06
CA LEU A 9 -10.21 -5.58 0.14
C LEU A 9 -9.70 -4.14 0.21
N VAL A 10 -10.23 -3.24 -0.62
CA VAL A 10 -9.91 -1.81 -0.54
C VAL A 10 -10.24 -1.24 0.83
N ARG A 11 -11.44 -1.54 1.35
CA ARG A 11 -11.86 -1.05 2.67
C ARG A 11 -10.96 -1.58 3.79
N GLU A 12 -10.60 -2.85 3.74
CA GLU A 12 -9.71 -3.48 4.72
C GLU A 12 -8.32 -2.84 4.66
N PHE A 13 -7.69 -2.79 3.50
CA PHE A 13 -6.38 -2.14 3.35
C PHE A 13 -6.39 -0.68 3.83
N ASN A 14 -7.46 0.07 3.52
CA ASN A 14 -7.62 1.43 4.01
C ASN A 14 -7.60 1.50 5.54
N ASN A 15 -8.24 0.56 6.24
CA ASN A 15 -8.20 0.51 7.70
C ASN A 15 -6.77 0.26 8.22
N TYR A 16 -6.02 -0.66 7.59
CA TYR A 16 -4.62 -0.89 7.95
C TYR A 16 -3.76 0.39 7.80
N ILE A 17 -3.98 1.16 6.73
CA ILE A 17 -3.30 2.44 6.52
C ILE A 17 -3.66 3.45 7.62
N GLU A 18 -4.95 3.61 7.93
CA GLU A 18 -5.39 4.57 8.96
C GLU A 18 -4.89 4.22 10.37
N MET A 19 -4.72 2.94 10.68
CA MET A 19 -4.13 2.48 11.95
C MET A 19 -2.64 2.81 12.09
N ASN A 20 -1.95 3.02 10.97
CA ASN A 20 -0.51 3.31 10.94
C ASN A 20 -0.18 4.80 10.71
N ARG A 21 -1.19 5.66 10.59
CA ARG A 21 -0.95 7.11 10.54
C ARG A 21 -0.48 7.66 11.86
N ASP A 22 0.44 8.61 11.80
CA ASP A 22 0.80 9.44 12.94
C ASP A 22 -0.12 10.67 12.98
N TYR A 23 -1.12 10.67 13.86
CA TYR A 23 -2.03 11.80 14.05
C TYR A 23 -1.35 13.02 14.69
N GLN A 24 -0.09 12.90 15.12
CA GLN A 24 0.74 13.96 15.68
C GLN A 24 1.93 14.30 14.74
N ALA A 25 1.63 14.40 13.44
CA ALA A 25 2.60 14.78 12.41
C ALA A 25 2.96 16.27 12.42
N TYR A 26 3.61 16.72 13.49
CA TYR A 26 4.04 18.12 13.68
C TYR A 26 5.40 18.46 13.02
N SER A 27 5.95 17.55 12.21
CA SER A 27 7.17 17.79 11.43
C SER A 27 6.94 17.48 9.95
N ASP A 28 7.69 18.16 9.10
CA ASP A 28 7.68 17.96 7.65
C ASP A 28 7.86 16.48 7.26
N PHE A 29 8.79 15.79 7.94
CA PHE A 29 9.00 14.36 7.74
C PHE A 29 7.75 13.53 8.05
N LYS A 30 7.13 13.73 9.23
CA LYS A 30 5.93 12.98 9.61
C LYS A 30 4.72 13.31 8.72
N GLU A 31 4.59 14.56 8.30
CA GLU A 31 3.58 14.95 7.31
C GLU A 31 3.83 14.25 5.98
N GLY A 32 5.10 14.14 5.57
CA GLY A 32 5.56 13.34 4.44
C GLY A 32 5.16 11.87 4.57
N VAL A 33 5.44 11.23 5.71
CA VAL A 33 5.06 9.83 5.97
C VAL A 33 3.57 9.61 5.78
N ASN A 34 2.74 10.42 6.43
CA ASN A 34 1.28 10.34 6.26
C ASN A 34 0.85 10.57 4.81
N LYS A 35 1.55 11.44 4.07
CA LYS A 35 1.27 11.67 2.66
C LYS A 35 1.64 10.45 1.79
N GLY A 36 2.74 9.76 2.11
CA GLY A 36 3.12 8.51 1.45
C GLY A 36 2.09 7.40 1.68
N LEU A 37 1.62 7.26 2.93
CA LEU A 37 0.53 6.34 3.28
C LEU A 37 -0.75 6.64 2.48
N ASP A 38 -1.13 7.92 2.36
CA ASP A 38 -2.28 8.36 1.56
C ASP A 38 -2.13 8.00 0.09
N ILE A 39 -0.96 8.28 -0.51
CA ILE A 39 -0.71 7.96 -1.92
C ILE A 39 -0.80 6.46 -2.15
N ALA A 40 -0.24 5.64 -1.25
CA ALA A 40 -0.30 4.19 -1.36
C ALA A 40 -1.73 3.66 -1.27
N LYS A 41 -2.54 4.21 -0.36
CA LYS A 41 -3.98 3.94 -0.24
C LYS A 41 -4.72 4.16 -1.57
N TYR A 42 -4.58 5.35 -2.17
CA TYR A 42 -5.21 5.66 -3.46
C TYR A 42 -4.67 4.80 -4.59
N THR A 43 -3.36 4.55 -4.61
CA THR A 43 -2.71 3.70 -5.63
C THR A 43 -3.28 2.28 -5.58
N PHE A 44 -3.48 1.72 -4.39
CA PHE A 44 -4.13 0.42 -4.25
C PHE A 44 -5.58 0.47 -4.72
N GLU A 45 -6.38 1.45 -4.29
CA GLU A 45 -7.78 1.58 -4.68
C GLU A 45 -7.96 1.66 -6.21
N GLU A 46 -7.14 2.46 -6.90
CA GLU A 46 -7.18 2.60 -8.36
C GLU A 46 -6.77 1.32 -9.11
N ASN A 47 -5.92 0.50 -8.50
CA ASN A 47 -5.40 -0.72 -9.11
C ASN A 47 -6.00 -2.01 -8.54
N ALA A 48 -6.89 -1.93 -7.54
CA ALA A 48 -7.51 -3.06 -6.84
C ALA A 48 -8.19 -4.04 -7.80
N GLY A 49 -8.78 -3.54 -8.89
CA GLY A 49 -9.40 -4.35 -9.92
C GLY A 49 -8.43 -5.12 -10.83
N LYS A 50 -7.14 -4.72 -10.86
CA LYS A 50 -6.09 -5.33 -11.67
C LYS A 50 -5.32 -6.42 -10.91
N PHE A 51 -5.29 -6.34 -9.57
CA PHE A 51 -4.81 -7.42 -8.72
C PHE A 51 -5.71 -8.64 -8.92
N SER A 52 -5.35 -9.49 -9.87
CA SER A 52 -6.06 -10.70 -10.21
C SER A 52 -5.19 -11.88 -9.81
N LEU A 53 -5.61 -12.59 -8.77
CA LEU A 53 -4.95 -13.80 -8.33
C LEU A 53 -5.01 -14.88 -9.42
N PRO A 54 -3.88 -15.42 -9.88
CA PRO A 54 -3.87 -16.66 -10.64
C PRO A 54 -4.44 -17.78 -9.76
N LEU A 55 -5.50 -18.45 -10.23
CA LEU A 55 -6.17 -19.53 -9.48
C LEU A 55 -5.33 -20.81 -9.37
N ASP A 56 -4.26 -20.93 -10.17
CA ASP A 56 -3.48 -22.17 -10.34
C ASP A 56 -2.05 -22.10 -9.75
N GLU A 57 -1.62 -20.97 -9.18
CA GLU A 57 -0.26 -20.84 -8.62
C GLU A 57 -0.15 -21.36 -7.18
N GLU A 58 1.05 -21.67 -6.69
CA GLU A 58 1.23 -21.93 -5.27
C GLU A 58 0.90 -20.68 -4.44
N TRP A 59 0.23 -20.83 -3.30
CA TRP A 59 -0.20 -19.71 -2.45
C TRP A 59 0.93 -18.73 -2.13
N THR A 60 2.13 -19.24 -1.84
CA THR A 60 3.33 -18.45 -1.54
C THR A 60 3.78 -17.60 -2.74
N VAL A 61 3.68 -18.14 -3.95
CA VAL A 61 3.99 -17.46 -5.22
C VAL A 61 2.96 -16.38 -5.50
N ARG A 62 1.67 -16.64 -5.22
CA ARG A 62 0.59 -15.64 -5.36
C ARG A 62 0.80 -14.42 -4.46
N ILE A 63 1.05 -14.66 -3.17
CA ILE A 63 1.29 -13.60 -2.19
C ILE A 63 2.51 -12.76 -2.58
N ARG A 64 3.60 -13.42 -3.02
CA ARG A 64 4.79 -12.72 -3.50
C ARG A 64 4.50 -11.87 -4.73
N SER A 65 3.78 -12.40 -5.71
CA SER A 65 3.45 -11.66 -6.93
C SER A 65 2.60 -10.43 -6.65
N LEU A 66 1.58 -10.53 -5.79
CA LEU A 66 0.79 -9.36 -5.37
C LEU A 66 1.64 -8.31 -4.65
N GLN A 67 2.53 -8.74 -3.76
CA GLN A 67 3.46 -7.85 -3.07
C GLN A 67 4.38 -7.13 -4.06
N ASP A 68 4.94 -7.86 -5.02
CA ASP A 68 5.86 -7.32 -6.01
C ASP A 68 5.14 -6.33 -6.94
N GLU A 69 3.92 -6.63 -7.38
CA GLU A 69 3.08 -5.72 -8.16
C GLU A 69 2.82 -4.41 -7.41
N PHE A 70 2.43 -4.50 -6.12
CA PHE A 70 2.18 -3.32 -5.32
C PHE A 70 3.45 -2.50 -5.07
N ASN A 71 4.57 -3.17 -4.79
CA ASN A 71 5.87 -2.51 -4.63
C ASN A 71 6.26 -1.75 -5.89
N GLN A 72 6.13 -2.37 -7.06
CA GLN A 72 6.43 -1.75 -8.36
C GLN A 72 5.55 -0.53 -8.63
N LEU A 73 4.26 -0.58 -8.26
CA LEU A 73 3.38 0.58 -8.39
C LEU A 73 3.90 1.77 -7.58
N LEU A 74 4.33 1.55 -6.33
CA LEU A 74 4.86 2.63 -5.49
C LEU A 74 6.24 3.11 -5.97
N ASP A 75 7.12 2.19 -6.37
CA ASP A 75 8.46 2.53 -6.88
C ASP A 75 8.42 3.31 -8.19
N GLY A 76 7.36 3.14 -8.98
CA GLY A 76 7.10 3.90 -10.19
C GLY A 76 6.64 5.34 -9.94
N ILE A 77 6.28 5.72 -8.70
CA ILE A 77 5.79 7.06 -8.39
C ILE A 77 6.97 8.02 -8.23
N VAL A 78 7.20 8.82 -9.26
CA VAL A 78 8.18 9.92 -9.22
C VAL A 78 7.50 11.19 -8.74
N LEU A 79 7.86 11.65 -7.54
CA LEU A 79 7.35 12.91 -7.00
C LEU A 79 8.31 14.05 -7.35
N PRO A 80 7.90 14.99 -8.22
CA PRO A 80 8.72 16.15 -8.51
C PRO A 80 8.84 17.01 -7.25
N LYS A 81 10.06 17.49 -6.96
CA LYS A 81 10.30 18.45 -5.87
C LYS A 81 9.52 19.72 -6.16
N LYS A 82 8.42 19.94 -5.43
CA LYS A 82 7.65 21.18 -5.54
C LYS A 82 8.44 22.34 -4.92
N PRO A 83 8.36 23.55 -5.47
CA PRO A 83 8.85 24.73 -4.77
C PRO A 83 8.13 24.82 -3.42
N ASN A 84 8.88 25.01 -2.34
CA ASN A 84 8.42 24.98 -0.93
C ASN A 84 8.17 23.60 -0.31
N CYS A 85 8.55 22.50 -0.97
CA CYS A 85 8.61 21.19 -0.33
C CYS A 85 10.01 20.97 0.24
N SER A 86 10.13 20.81 1.56
CA SER A 86 11.40 20.43 2.18
C SER A 86 11.82 19.04 1.71
N GLU A 87 13.13 18.81 1.74
CA GLU A 87 13.70 17.50 1.42
C GLU A 87 13.25 16.45 2.44
N GLU A 88 13.21 16.82 3.72
CA GLU A 88 12.67 15.98 4.80
C GLU A 88 11.23 15.53 4.54
N ARG A 89 10.39 16.39 3.94
CA ARG A 89 9.03 16.00 3.57
C ARG A 89 9.01 14.96 2.44
N LEU A 90 9.90 15.06 1.46
CA LEU A 90 10.02 14.06 0.39
C LEU A 90 10.54 12.73 0.95
N ASP A 91 11.56 12.77 1.80
CA ASP A 91 12.09 11.60 2.50
C ASP A 91 11.03 10.93 3.36
N GLY A 92 10.18 11.74 3.99
CA GLY A 92 8.99 11.27 4.70
C GLY A 92 8.04 10.51 3.78
N VAL A 93 7.75 11.02 2.57
CA VAL A 93 6.86 10.33 1.62
C VAL A 93 7.42 8.98 1.22
N TYR A 94 8.70 8.89 0.87
CA TYR A 94 9.33 7.60 0.54
C TYR A 94 9.34 6.63 1.74
N SER A 95 9.57 7.15 2.94
CA SER A 95 9.42 6.36 4.18
C SER A 95 7.99 5.86 4.36
N GLY A 96 6.99 6.67 4.02
CA GLY A 96 5.58 6.28 3.97
C GLY A 96 5.32 5.14 2.98
N PHE A 97 5.95 5.15 1.80
CA PHE A 97 5.86 4.04 0.84
C PHE A 97 6.42 2.74 1.43
N GLU A 98 7.61 2.79 2.03
CA GLU A 98 8.22 1.60 2.66
C GLU A 98 7.35 1.03 3.80
N ILE A 99 6.68 1.89 4.56
CA ILE A 99 5.71 1.46 5.57
C ILE A 99 4.48 0.82 4.89
N SER A 100 3.93 1.44 3.84
CA SER A 100 2.81 0.88 3.08
C SER A 100 3.12 -0.48 2.48
N LYS A 101 4.33 -0.71 1.97
CA LYS A 101 4.75 -2.03 1.45
C LYS A 101 4.70 -3.11 2.53
N LYS A 102 5.18 -2.79 3.75
CA LYS A 102 5.12 -3.70 4.91
C LYS A 102 3.69 -4.00 5.31
N ILE A 103 2.86 -2.96 5.44
CA ILE A 103 1.44 -3.06 5.77
C ILE A 103 0.71 -3.94 4.74
N PHE A 104 0.98 -3.71 3.45
CA PHE A 104 0.37 -4.50 2.38
C PHE A 104 0.71 -5.99 2.51
N GLY A 105 1.96 -6.31 2.88
CA GLY A 105 2.41 -7.68 3.10
C GLY A 105 1.73 -8.39 4.27
N GLU A 106 1.37 -7.66 5.31
CA GLU A 106 0.55 -8.19 6.42
C GLU A 106 -0.89 -8.39 5.97
N PHE A 107 -1.47 -7.35 5.34
CA PHE A 107 -2.82 -7.35 4.80
C PHE A 107 -3.08 -8.55 3.85
N ILE A 108 -2.23 -8.78 2.85
CA ILE A 108 -2.45 -9.87 1.88
C ILE A 108 -2.36 -11.26 2.50
N LYS A 109 -1.53 -11.45 3.55
CA LYS A 109 -1.46 -12.73 4.26
C LYS A 109 -2.74 -13.01 5.04
N GLU A 110 -3.34 -11.97 5.62
CA GLU A 110 -4.60 -12.09 6.38
C GLU A 110 -5.82 -12.20 5.46
N SER A 111 -5.87 -11.44 4.36
CA SER A 111 -7.01 -11.44 3.43
C SER A 111 -7.07 -12.67 2.53
N PHE A 112 -5.95 -13.38 2.37
CA PHE A 112 -5.86 -14.63 1.63
C PHE A 112 -5.21 -15.71 2.50
N PRO A 113 -5.88 -16.21 3.55
CA PRO A 113 -5.33 -17.26 4.38
C PRO A 113 -5.18 -18.55 3.57
N LEU A 114 -4.15 -19.36 3.88
CA LEU A 114 -4.11 -20.75 3.43
C LEU A 114 -5.37 -21.45 3.95
N GLU A 115 -6.23 -21.95 3.06
CA GLU A 115 -7.18 -22.98 3.47
C GLU A 115 -6.34 -24.22 3.81
N ASP A 116 -6.20 -24.50 5.11
CA ASP A 116 -5.67 -25.78 5.59
C ASP A 116 -6.52 -26.89 4.95
N SER A 117 -5.92 -27.60 3.99
CA SER A 117 -6.49 -28.80 3.36
C SER A 117 -6.41 -30.01 4.27
#